data_AF-A0ABC9YER5-F1
#
_entry.id   AF-A0ABC9YER5-F1
#
_cell.length_a   1.000
_cell.length_b   1.000
_cell.length_c   1.000
_cell.angle_alpha   90.00
_cell.angle_beta   90.00
_cell.angle_gamma   90.00
#
_symmetry.space_group_name_H-M   'P 1'
#
loop_
_entity.id
_entity.type
_entity.pdbx_description
1 polymer ?
#
loop_
_entity_poly.entity_id
_entity_poly.type
_entity_poly.pdbx_seq_one_letter_code
_entity_poly.pdbx_strand_id
1 'polypeptide(L)'
;MLYLYTDPWMVANALWGWLQQWKQSNWQRRGKPIWAAPLWRDIAARLEKLVVKVRHVDAHVPKSRATEEHQNNQQVDQAAKIEVAQVDLDWQRKGALFIAHGGPMTPQAIKEEMEHIGGLLIEGWT
;
A
#
# COMPACT_ATOMS: atom_id res chain seq x y z
N MET A 1 -15.23 -18.39 -3.49
CA MET A 1 -14.28 -17.97 -4.54
C MET A 1 -14.28 -16.45 -4.55
N LEU A 2 -13.20 -15.82 -4.07
CA LEU A 2 -13.08 -14.36 -4.02
C LEU A 2 -12.42 -13.85 -5.30
N TYR A 3 -12.88 -12.73 -5.85
CA TYR A 3 -12.19 -12.02 -6.92
C TYR A 3 -11.54 -10.76 -6.34
N LEU A 4 -10.25 -10.58 -6.59
CA LEU A 4 -9.51 -9.38 -6.22
C LEU A 4 -9.16 -8.62 -7.50
N TYR A 5 -9.66 -7.40 -7.58
CA TYR A 5 -9.37 -6.47 -8.66
C TYR A 5 -8.34 -5.47 -8.17
N THR A 6 -7.30 -5.26 -8.96
CA THR A 6 -6.20 -4.37 -8.60
C THR A 6 -5.69 -3.68 -9.86
N ASP A 7 -5.34 -2.41 -9.74
CA ASP A 7 -4.76 -1.63 -10.82
C ASP A 7 -3.22 -1.51 -10.80
N PRO A 8 -2.46 -1.73 -9.71
CA PRO A 8 -1.03 -1.62 -9.79
C PRO A 8 -0.47 -2.97 -10.25
N TRP A 9 0.22 -2.97 -11.39
CA TRP A 9 0.91 -4.14 -11.93
C TRP A 9 1.80 -4.85 -10.91
N MET A 10 2.46 -4.10 -10.01
CA MET A 10 3.28 -4.68 -8.95
C MET A 10 2.46 -5.63 -8.05
N VAL A 11 1.26 -5.21 -7.65
CA VAL A 11 0.39 -6.00 -6.78
C VAL A 11 -0.16 -7.20 -7.55
N ALA A 12 -0.62 -7.00 -8.78
CA ALA A 12 -1.09 -8.10 -9.62
C ALA A 12 -0.01 -9.18 -9.81
N ASN A 13 1.21 -8.78 -10.18
CA ASN A 13 2.34 -9.70 -10.37
C ASN A 13 2.76 -10.40 -9.08
N ALA A 14 2.73 -9.68 -7.95
CA ALA A 14 3.01 -10.29 -6.65
C ALA A 14 2.02 -11.42 -6.36
N LEU A 15 0.73 -11.16 -6.54
CA LEU A 15 -0.34 -12.08 -6.24
C LEU A 15 -0.45 -13.24 -7.26
N TRP A 16 -0.08 -13.03 -8.52
CA TRP A 16 -0.08 -14.09 -9.53
C TRP A 16 1.05 -15.10 -9.36
N GLY A 17 2.17 -14.74 -8.74
CA GLY A 17 3.25 -15.71 -8.57
C GLY A 17 4.46 -15.27 -7.74
N TRP A 18 4.75 -13.97 -7.61
CA TRP A 18 5.96 -13.60 -6.86
C TRP A 18 5.86 -13.92 -5.37
N LEU A 19 4.67 -13.95 -4.76
CA LEU A 19 4.52 -14.34 -3.36
C LEU A 19 5.14 -15.70 -3.05
N GLN A 20 4.95 -16.69 -3.93
CA GLN A 20 5.54 -18.02 -3.76
C GLN A 20 7.06 -17.98 -3.92
N GLN A 21 7.57 -17.23 -4.90
CA GLN A 21 9.00 -17.07 -5.13
C GLN A 21 9.68 -16.34 -3.96
N TRP A 22 9.07 -15.27 -3.46
CA TRP A 22 9.56 -14.52 -2.31
C TRP A 22 9.52 -15.37 -1.04
N LYS A 23 8.47 -16.17 -0.82
CA LYS A 23 8.43 -17.09 0.31
C LYS A 23 9.60 -18.09 0.27
N GLN A 24 9.91 -18.62 -0.92
CA GLN A 24 11.05 -19.52 -1.12
C GLN A 24 12.41 -18.84 -0.95
N SER A 25 12.53 -17.56 -1.31
CA SER A 25 13.76 -16.78 -1.13
C SER A 25 13.88 -16.12 0.25
N ASN A 26 13.12 -16.60 1.24
CA ASN A 26 13.02 -16.02 2.59
C ASN A 26 12.71 -14.51 2.59
N TRP A 27 11.91 -14.07 1.63
CA TRP A 27 11.49 -12.69 1.42
C TRP A 27 12.66 -11.74 1.12
N GLN A 28 13.70 -12.28 0.48
CA GLN A 28 14.89 -11.53 0.08
C GLN A 28 15.12 -11.59 -1.43
N ARG A 29 15.73 -10.55 -1.96
CA ARG A 29 16.27 -10.48 -3.32
C ARG A 29 17.70 -9.96 -3.26
N ARG A 30 18.65 -10.73 -3.77
CA ARG A 30 20.10 -10.41 -3.74
C ARG A 30 20.61 -10.09 -2.32
N GLY A 31 20.15 -10.84 -1.31
CA GLY A 31 20.55 -10.67 0.10
C GLY A 31 19.91 -9.48 0.82
N LYS A 32 19.05 -8.70 0.16
CA LYS A 32 18.28 -7.62 0.79
C LYS A 32 16.82 -8.03 0.95
N PRO A 33 16.12 -7.60 2.02
CA PRO A 33 14.68 -7.77 2.13
C PRO A 33 13.96 -7.15 0.93
N ILE A 34 12.88 -7.78 0.48
CA ILE A 34 11.97 -7.14 -0.48
C ILE A 34 11.29 -5.93 0.17
N TRP A 35 10.90 -4.94 -0.62
CA TRP A 35 10.16 -3.78 -0.13
C TRP A 35 8.86 -4.21 0.56
N ALA A 36 8.57 -3.62 1.72
CA ALA A 36 7.42 -3.95 2.56
C ALA A 36 7.27 -5.47 2.85
N ALA A 37 8.39 -6.20 3.02
CA ALA A 37 8.38 -7.64 3.29
C ALA A 37 7.41 -8.07 4.41
N PRO A 38 7.26 -7.34 5.55
CA PRO A 38 6.27 -7.68 6.56
C PRO A 38 4.83 -7.65 6.03
N LEU A 39 4.46 -6.61 5.27
CA LEU A 39 3.13 -6.49 4.68
C LEU A 39 2.84 -7.63 3.70
N TRP A 40 3.80 -7.97 2.84
CA TRP A 40 3.63 -9.08 1.90
C TRP A 40 3.52 -10.45 2.59
N ARG A 41 4.23 -10.65 3.71
CA ARG A 41 4.08 -11.85 4.56
C ARG A 41 2.67 -11.97 5.12
N ASP A 42 2.14 -10.87 5.64
CA ASP A 42 0.78 -10.83 6.20
C ASP A 42 -0.28 -11.06 5.13
N ILE A 43 -0.13 -10.45 3.95
CA ILE A 43 -0.99 -10.69 2.80
C ILE A 43 -0.94 -12.17 2.40
N ALA A 44 0.24 -12.76 2.26
CA ALA A 44 0.38 -14.16 1.90
C ALA A 44 -0.29 -15.09 2.94
N ALA A 45 -0.09 -14.84 4.24
CA ALA A 45 -0.73 -15.62 5.30
C ALA A 45 -2.26 -15.53 5.28
N ARG A 46 -2.82 -14.36 4.95
CA ARG A 46 -4.27 -14.18 4.79
C ARG A 46 -4.79 -14.89 3.54
N LEU A 47 -4.05 -14.84 2.44
CA LEU A 47 -4.42 -15.45 1.17
C LEU A 47 -4.29 -16.97 1.16
N GLU A 48 -3.39 -17.56 1.96
CA GLU A 48 -3.24 -19.03 2.08
C GLU A 48 -4.53 -19.75 2.48
N LYS A 49 -5.45 -19.04 3.16
CA LYS A 49 -6.73 -19.58 3.62
C LYS A 49 -7.87 -19.32 2.64
N LEU A 50 -7.63 -18.63 1.53
CA LEU A 50 -8.66 -18.15 0.61
C LEU A 50 -8.41 -18.64 -0.81
N VAL A 51 -9.47 -19.06 -1.50
CA VAL A 51 -9.41 -19.28 -2.94
C VAL A 51 -9.70 -17.95 -3.63
N VAL A 52 -8.63 -17.26 -4.05
CA VAL A 52 -8.68 -15.93 -4.68
C VAL A 52 -8.31 -16.01 -6.15
N LYS A 53 -9.11 -15.37 -7.01
CA LYS A 53 -8.79 -15.09 -8.41
C LYS A 53 -8.43 -13.62 -8.55
N VAL A 54 -7.27 -13.34 -9.11
CA VAL A 54 -6.74 -11.97 -9.25
C VAL A 54 -6.96 -11.50 -10.67
N ARG A 55 -7.52 -10.29 -10.82
CA ARG A 55 -7.69 -9.59 -12.10
C ARG A 55 -7.01 -8.23 -12.01
N HIS A 56 -6.18 -7.95 -13.01
CA HIS A 56 -5.61 -6.62 -13.18
C HIS A 56 -6.58 -5.75 -13.99
N VAL A 57 -6.87 -4.55 -13.50
CA VAL A 57 -7.71 -3.56 -14.17
C VAL A 57 -6.81 -2.42 -14.63
N ASP A 58 -6.83 -2.11 -15.93
CA ASP A 58 -6.05 -0.97 -16.44
C ASP A 58 -6.71 0.36 -16.00
N ALA A 59 -5.95 1.15 -15.25
CA ALA A 59 -6.37 2.47 -14.79
C ALA A 59 -6.43 3.51 -15.92
N HIS A 60 -5.80 3.26 -17.07
CA HIS A 60 -5.68 4.23 -18.17
C HIS A 60 -6.71 4.04 -19.29
N VAL A 61 -7.78 3.29 -19.04
CA VAL A 61 -8.84 3.11 -20.03
C VAL A 61 -9.60 4.43 -20.24
N PRO A 62 -9.77 4.91 -21.49
CA PRO A 62 -10.57 6.10 -21.77
C PRO A 62 -12.01 5.91 -21.31
N LYS A 63 -12.64 6.96 -20.78
CA LYS A 63 -14.04 6.91 -20.27
C LYS A 63 -15.06 6.36 -21.27
N SER A 64 -14.84 6.57 -22.57
CA SER A 64 -15.71 6.04 -23.63
C SER A 64 -15.66 4.51 -23.78
N ARG A 65 -14.68 3.86 -23.17
CA ARG A 65 -14.51 2.40 -23.10
C ARG A 65 -14.49 1.86 -21.67
N ALA A 66 -14.88 2.67 -20.70
CA ALA A 66 -14.86 2.28 -19.29
C ALA A 66 -15.85 1.14 -19.04
N THR A 67 -15.35 0.02 -18.53
CA THR A 67 -16.15 -1.09 -18.03
C THR A 67 -16.61 -0.81 -16.60
N GLU A 68 -17.57 -1.60 -16.10
CA GLU A 68 -17.99 -1.55 -14.69
C GLU A 68 -16.81 -1.77 -13.74
N GLU A 69 -15.91 -2.71 -14.05
CA GLU A 69 -14.68 -2.95 -13.29
C GLU A 69 -13.80 -1.68 -13.21
N HIS A 70 -13.68 -0.93 -14.31
CA HIS A 70 -12.94 0.34 -14.34
C HIS A 70 -13.63 1.43 -13.52
N GLN A 71 -14.97 1.54 -13.60
CA GLN A 71 -15.74 2.50 -12.79
C GLN A 71 -15.61 2.22 -11.29
N ASN A 72 -15.63 0.95 -10.90
CA ASN A 72 -15.43 0.54 -9.51
C ASN A 72 -13.99 0.83 -9.06
N ASN A 73 -12.99 0.56 -9.89
CA ASN A 73 -11.59 0.91 -9.58
C ASN A 73 -11.42 2.42 -9.40
N GLN A 74 -12.07 3.23 -10.24
CA GLN A 74 -12.03 4.69 -10.10
C GLN A 74 -12.64 5.18 -8.79
N GLN A 75 -13.72 4.55 -8.32
CA GLN A 75 -14.31 4.88 -7.01
C GLN A 75 -13.35 4.51 -5.87
N VAL A 76 -12.70 3.36 -5.94
CA VAL A 76 -11.72 2.93 -4.93
C VAL A 76 -10.48 3.83 -4.93
N ASP A 77 -9.98 4.24 -6.10
CA ASP A 77 -8.89 5.22 -6.22
C ASP A 77 -9.26 6.58 -5.60
N GLN A 78 -10.49 7.05 -5.82
CA GLN A 78 -10.99 8.26 -5.16
C GLN A 78 -11.06 8.10 -3.64
N ALA A 79 -11.56 6.97 -3.15
CA ALA A 79 -11.62 6.69 -1.71
C ALA A 79 -10.20 6.66 -1.10
N ALA A 80 -9.26 5.98 -1.75
CA ALA A 80 -7.87 5.92 -1.32
C ALA A 80 -7.22 7.32 -1.27
N LYS A 81 -7.47 8.18 -2.27
CA LYS A 81 -7.00 9.56 -2.27
C LYS A 81 -7.55 10.39 -1.11
N ILE A 82 -8.83 10.21 -0.77
CA ILE A 82 -9.46 10.89 0.37
C ILE A 82 -8.82 10.43 1.68
N GLU A 83 -8.59 9.13 1.85
CA GLU A 83 -7.96 8.57 3.04
C GLU A 83 -6.52 9.09 3.21
N VAL A 84 -5.72 9.10 2.13
CA VAL A 84 -4.36 9.67 2.14
C VAL A 84 -4.39 11.16 2.50
N ALA A 85 -5.28 11.94 1.88
CA ALA A 85 -5.42 13.36 2.20
C ALA A 85 -5.84 13.58 3.66
N GLN A 86 -6.65 12.69 4.24
CA GLN A 86 -7.07 12.77 5.64
C GLN A 86 -5.90 12.50 6.60
N VAL A 87 -5.03 11.55 6.27
CA VAL A 87 -3.79 11.27 7.02
C VAL A 87 -2.82 12.46 6.92
N ASP A 88 -2.64 13.02 5.72
CA ASP A 88 -1.80 14.20 5.52
C ASP A 88 -2.31 15.41 6.31
N LEU A 89 -3.63 15.63 6.34
CA LEU A 89 -4.25 16.71 7.10
C LEU A 89 -4.12 16.50 8.62
N ASP A 90 -4.26 15.27 9.12
CA ASP A 90 -4.03 14.94 10.53
C ASP A 90 -2.58 15.23 10.92
N TRP A 91 -1.62 14.85 10.06
CA TRP A 91 -0.22 15.15 10.24
C TRP A 91 0.05 16.67 10.31
N GLN A 92 -0.48 17.44 9.36
CA GLN A 92 -0.34 18.90 9.38
C GLN A 92 -0.90 19.52 10.67
N ARG A 93 -2.04 19.03 11.16
CA ARG A 93 -2.64 19.50 12.42
C ARG A 93 -1.79 19.17 13.63
N LYS A 94 -1.26 17.95 13.72
CA LYS A 94 -0.34 17.54 14.80
C LYS A 94 0.93 18.37 14.80
N GLY A 95 1.52 18.61 13.63
CA GLY A 95 2.66 19.51 13.45
C GLY A 95 2.36 20.93 13.93
N ALA A 96 1.22 21.50 13.54
CA ALA A 96 0.81 22.84 13.98
C ALA A 96 0.57 22.93 15.50
N LEU A 97 -0.04 21.90 16.09
CA LEU A 97 -0.23 21.79 17.54
C LEU A 97 1.11 21.78 18.27
N PHE A 98 2.08 21.07 17.72
CA PHE A 98 3.42 20.97 18.26
C PHE A 98 4.16 22.31 18.28
N ILE A 99 4.06 23.09 17.20
CA ILE A 99 4.60 24.46 17.12
C ILE A 99 3.90 25.40 18.11
N ALA A 100 2.58 25.28 18.27
CA ALA A 100 1.81 26.15 19.17
C ALA A 100 2.12 25.93 20.66
N HIS A 101 2.53 24.73 21.07
CA HIS A 101 2.79 24.37 22.47
C HIS A 101 4.28 24.44 22.85
N GLY A 102 5.18 24.81 21.93
CA GLY A 102 6.59 25.09 22.21
C GLY A 102 7.44 23.87 22.64
N GLY A 103 6.99 22.64 22.37
CA GLY A 103 7.78 21.43 22.61
C GLY A 103 8.88 21.22 21.55
N PRO A 104 9.92 20.38 21.81
CA PRO A 104 10.91 19.99 20.80
C PRO A 104 10.53 18.69 20.07
N MET A 105 10.41 18.73 18.73
CA MET A 105 9.98 17.57 17.94
C MET A 105 11.22 16.70 17.75
N THR A 106 11.44 15.78 18.68
CA THR A 106 12.66 14.97 18.62
C THR A 106 12.58 14.00 17.45
N PRO A 107 13.69 13.74 16.75
CA PRO A 107 13.73 12.73 15.69
C PRO A 107 13.25 11.34 16.14
N GLN A 108 13.37 11.03 17.43
CA GLN A 108 12.85 9.79 18.04
C GLN A 108 11.32 9.78 18.17
N ALA A 109 10.71 10.87 18.63
CA ALA A 109 9.25 10.96 18.72
C ALA A 109 8.59 10.87 17.33
N ILE A 110 9.22 11.50 16.32
CA ILE A 110 8.80 11.39 14.91
C ILE A 110 8.89 9.94 14.44
N LYS A 111 9.98 9.24 14.75
CA LYS A 111 10.17 7.85 14.34
C LYS A 111 9.17 6.89 15.00
N GLU A 112 8.93 7.03 16.30
CA GLU A 112 7.97 6.20 17.05
C GLU A 112 6.53 6.41 16.57
N GLU A 113 6.13 7.64 16.23
CA GLU A 113 4.83 7.89 15.60
C GLU A 113 4.75 7.36 14.16
N MET A 114 5.81 7.48 13.36
CA MET A 114 5.86 6.97 11.98
C MET A 114 5.75 5.44 11.91
N GLU A 115 6.27 4.72 12.91
CA GLU A 115 6.12 3.26 13.01
C GLU A 115 4.68 2.83 13.33
N HIS A 116 3.87 3.68 13.99
CA HIS A 116 2.49 3.37 14.37
C HIS A 116 1.47 3.48 13.21
N ILE A 117 1.77 4.29 12.19
CA ILE A 117 0.84 4.60 11.08
C ILE A 117 1.18 3.77 9.82
N GLY A 118 2.12 2.82 9.92
CA GLY A 118 2.46 1.94 8.80
C GLY A 118 3.27 2.63 7.71
N GLY A 119 4.29 3.43 8.10
CA GLY A 119 5.46 3.72 7.27
C GLY A 119 5.18 4.06 5.80
N LEU A 120 4.33 5.05 5.54
CA LEU A 120 4.12 5.59 4.19
C LEU A 120 5.09 6.76 3.94
N LEU A 121 6.40 6.51 4.03
CA LEU A 121 7.38 7.37 3.38
C LEU A 121 8.01 6.59 2.22
N ILE A 122 7.63 7.03 1.03
CA ILE A 122 8.07 6.54 -0.26
C ILE A 122 9.53 6.98 -0.44
N GLU A 123 10.49 6.10 -0.15
CA GLU A 123 11.86 6.25 -0.63
C GLU A 123 12.23 5.08 -1.55
N GLY A 124 12.58 5.42 -2.79
CA GLY A 124 13.41 4.57 -3.64
C GLY A 124 12.67 3.60 -4.56
N TRP A 125 12.04 4.12 -5.60
CA TRP A 125 11.89 3.35 -6.85
C TRP A 125 13.24 3.35 -7.58
N THR A 126 14.07 2.31 -7.36
CA THR A 126 15.00 1.67 -8.33
C THR A 126 15.66 0.47 -7.68
#